data_AF-A0AAW0TKY6-F1
#
_entry.id   AF-A0AAW0TKY6-F1
#
_cell.length_a   1.000
_cell.length_b   1.000
_cell.length_c   1.000
_cell.angle_alpha   90.00
_cell.angle_beta   90.00
_cell.angle_gamma   90.00
#
_symmetry.space_group_name_H-M   'P 1'
#
loop_
_entity.id
_entity.type
_entity.pdbx_description
1 polymer ?
#
loop_
_entity_poly.entity_id
_entity_poly.type
_entity_poly.pdbx_seq_one_letter_code
_entity_poly.pdbx_strand_id
1 'polypeptide(L)'
;MGVVTGLVPLNAPEVFLELHDGNEALGRVYITLQSHLHRAQQFLTLCVGEKGPSFRNSLFHSVLRRSGTGEGLLGGDYEGKAGKGGAAIFGGVQGEEEVAKRCERGMVVRGSPRAEMAAQFCIMVRDGPRNRTVFPFGRVSKGMSVVEEACTRPALTVGVLECGWVLPV
;
A
#
# COMPACT_ATOMS: atom_id res chain seq x y z
N MET A 1 -14.36 16.32 13.55
CA MET A 1 -13.20 16.93 12.88
C MET A 1 -12.06 16.97 13.88
N GLY A 2 -11.20 15.94 13.87
CA GLY A 2 -10.23 15.68 14.93
C GLY A 2 -8.92 16.44 14.77
N VAL A 3 -8.27 16.70 15.90
CA VAL A 3 -7.04 17.48 16.16
C VAL A 3 -5.88 17.18 15.20
N VAL A 4 -5.90 16.02 14.54
CA VAL A 4 -4.88 15.54 13.59
C VAL A 4 -4.80 16.41 12.31
N THR A 5 -5.86 17.13 11.93
CA THR A 5 -5.86 17.95 10.71
C THR A 5 -4.97 19.20 10.77
N GLY A 6 -4.52 19.63 11.96
CA GLY A 6 -3.71 20.84 12.13
C GLY A 6 -2.18 20.63 12.06
N LEU A 7 -1.69 19.39 12.15
CA LEU A 7 -0.26 19.06 12.27
C LEU A 7 0.30 18.25 11.10
N VAL A 8 -0.54 17.88 10.14
CA VAL A 8 -0.10 17.14 8.95
C VAL A 8 0.26 18.17 7.87
N PRO A 9 1.50 18.18 7.34
CA PRO A 9 1.81 18.88 6.12
C PRO A 9 0.92 18.28 5.03
N LEU A 10 -0.10 19.05 4.66
CA LEU A 10 -1.21 18.67 3.77
C LEU A 10 -0.73 18.14 2.41
N ASN A 11 0.53 18.39 2.03
CA ASN A 11 1.02 18.19 0.69
C ASN A 11 1.60 16.78 0.42
N ALA A 12 2.04 16.05 1.46
CA ALA A 12 2.66 14.73 1.30
C ALA A 12 2.77 13.94 2.63
N PRO A 13 1.67 13.35 3.15
CA PRO A 13 1.71 12.56 4.36
C PRO A 13 2.58 11.31 4.15
N GLU A 14 3.32 10.92 5.20
CA GLU A 14 4.11 9.70 5.23
C GLU A 14 3.47 8.70 6.19
N VAL A 15 3.45 7.43 5.79
CA VAL A 15 2.98 6.30 6.59
C VAL A 15 4.06 5.23 6.66
N PHE A 16 3.96 4.35 7.64
CA PHE A 16 4.82 3.17 7.73
C PHE A 16 4.01 1.88 7.77
N LEU A 17 4.61 0.82 7.25
CA LEU A 17 4.18 -0.58 7.42
C LEU A 17 5.35 -1.36 8.03
N GLU A 18 5.12 -1.99 9.18
CA GLU A 18 6.05 -2.95 9.79
C GLU A 18 5.71 -4.35 9.28
N LEU A 19 6.62 -4.98 8.55
CA LEU A 19 6.41 -6.26 7.89
C LEU A 19 6.98 -7.40 8.73
N HIS A 20 6.32 -8.56 8.68
CA HIS A 20 6.76 -9.79 9.30
C HIS A 20 6.49 -11.00 8.38
N ASP A 21 7.20 -12.11 8.59
CA ASP A 21 6.97 -13.42 7.99
C ASP A 21 6.74 -14.44 9.12
N GLY A 22 5.47 -14.76 9.41
CA GLY A 22 5.12 -15.52 10.61
C GLY A 22 5.60 -14.83 11.89
N ASN A 23 6.62 -15.38 12.54
CA ASN A 23 7.22 -14.84 13.77
C ASN A 23 8.51 -14.03 13.53
N GLU A 24 8.99 -13.94 12.30
CA GLU A 24 10.19 -13.20 11.93
C GLU A 24 9.84 -11.76 11.55
N ALA A 25 10.43 -10.76 12.22
CA ALA A 25 10.27 -9.36 11.83
C ALA A 25 11.17 -9.03 10.64
N LEU A 26 10.60 -8.56 9.54
CA LEU A 26 11.34 -8.17 8.32
C LEU A 26 11.80 -6.70 8.37
N GLY A 27 11.05 -5.85 9.05
CA GLY A 27 11.39 -4.44 9.25
C GLY A 27 10.31 -3.47 8.77
N ARG A 28 10.65 -2.18 8.68
CA ARG A 28 9.69 -1.10 8.35
C ARG A 28 9.89 -0.52 6.96
N VAL A 29 8.78 -0.29 6.28
CA VAL A 29 8.67 0.38 4.99
C VAL A 29 7.97 1.71 5.21
N TYR A 30 8.56 2.80 4.73
CA TYR A 30 7.99 4.14 4.80
C TYR A 30 7.50 4.55 3.41
N ILE A 31 6.31 5.15 3.34
CA ILE A 31 5.63 5.46 2.09
C ILE A 31 5.13 6.89 2.14
N THR A 32 5.58 7.72 1.21
CA THR A 32 5.02 9.05 0.97
C THR A 32 3.81 8.94 0.06
N LEU A 33 2.73 9.64 0.39
CA LEU A 33 1.44 9.55 -0.29
C LEU A 33 1.07 10.83 -1.06
N GLN A 34 0.34 10.68 -2.15
CA GLN A 34 -0.26 11.77 -2.92
C GLN A 34 -1.60 12.18 -2.31
N SER A 35 -1.59 13.05 -1.29
CA SER A 35 -2.76 13.39 -0.46
C SER A 35 -4.01 13.88 -1.20
N HIS A 36 -3.85 14.41 -2.41
CA HIS A 36 -4.97 14.84 -3.26
C HIS A 36 -5.82 13.67 -3.80
N LEU A 37 -5.33 12.43 -3.72
CA LEU A 37 -6.06 11.25 -4.17
C LEU A 37 -6.83 10.62 -3.01
N HIS A 38 -8.13 10.36 -3.18
CA HIS A 38 -9.00 9.59 -2.30
C HIS A 38 -8.40 8.21 -1.97
N ARG A 39 -7.72 7.55 -2.92
CA ARG A 39 -7.03 6.27 -2.63
C ARG A 39 -5.90 6.45 -1.63
N ALA A 40 -5.13 7.53 -1.74
CA ALA A 40 -4.07 7.84 -0.78
C ALA A 40 -4.64 8.18 0.60
N GLN A 41 -5.74 8.93 0.66
CA GLN A 41 -6.45 9.21 1.91
C GLN A 41 -7.00 7.94 2.55
N GLN A 42 -7.51 7.00 1.75
CA GLN A 42 -8.00 5.71 2.23
C GLN A 42 -6.84 4.89 2.79
N PHE A 43 -5.73 4.82 2.04
CA PHE A 43 -4.52 4.13 2.48
C PHE A 43 -4.02 4.68 3.81
N LEU A 44 -3.93 6.00 3.96
CA LEU A 44 -3.58 6.66 5.22
C LEU A 44 -4.54 6.27 6.35
N THR A 45 -5.84 6.30 6.09
CA THR A 45 -6.87 5.97 7.09
C THR A 45 -6.75 4.52 7.56
N LEU A 46 -6.51 3.58 6.64
CA LEU A 46 -6.30 2.15 6.94
C LEU A 46 -4.96 1.90 7.66
N CYS A 47 -3.92 2.69 7.39
CA CYS A 47 -2.68 2.66 8.16
C CYS A 47 -2.87 3.17 9.59
N VAL A 48 -3.65 4.24 9.80
CA VAL A 48 -3.87 4.84 11.12
C VAL A 48 -4.80 3.99 11.99
N GLY A 49 -5.88 3.45 11.41
CA GLY A 49 -6.75 2.47 12.09
C GLY A 49 -7.49 2.98 13.34
N GLU A 50 -7.58 4.30 13.58
CA GLU A 50 -8.07 4.86 14.85
C GLU A 50 -9.50 4.44 15.25
N LYS A 51 -10.39 4.15 14.30
CA LYS A 51 -11.83 3.86 14.57
C LYS A 51 -12.48 2.91 13.55
N GLY A 52 -11.75 1.95 12.99
CA GLY A 52 -12.30 1.10 11.93
C GLY A 52 -11.33 0.09 11.34
N PRO A 53 -11.56 -0.36 10.10
CA PRO A 53 -10.67 -1.30 9.43
C PRO A 53 -9.23 -0.75 9.35
N SER A 54 -8.26 -1.67 9.39
CA SER A 54 -6.84 -1.33 9.35
C SER A 54 -6.06 -2.38 8.57
N PHE A 55 -4.91 -1.99 8.01
CA PHE A 55 -3.95 -2.95 7.47
C PHE A 55 -3.20 -3.72 8.56
N ARG A 56 -3.27 -3.30 9.83
CA ARG A 56 -2.65 -4.03 10.93
C ARG A 56 -3.19 -5.47 10.98
N ASN A 57 -2.30 -6.44 11.12
CA ASN A 57 -2.55 -7.88 11.05
C ASN A 57 -3.12 -8.39 9.72
N SER A 58 -3.09 -7.60 8.65
CA SER A 58 -3.45 -8.08 7.30
C SER A 58 -2.26 -8.77 6.61
N LEU A 59 -2.54 -9.68 5.69
CA LEU A 59 -1.54 -10.42 4.93
C LEU A 59 -1.38 -9.86 3.52
N PHE A 60 -0.19 -10.03 2.95
CA PHE A 60 0.04 -9.87 1.52
C PHE A 60 -0.45 -11.13 0.80
N HIS A 61 -1.51 -11.04 0.02
CA HIS A 61 -2.12 -12.23 -0.57
C HIS A 61 -1.42 -12.69 -1.86
N SER A 62 -0.52 -11.89 -2.45
CA SER A 62 0.23 -12.32 -3.63
C SER A 62 1.58 -11.60 -3.78
N VAL A 63 2.59 -12.33 -4.25
CA VAL A 63 3.76 -11.73 -4.89
C VAL A 63 3.53 -11.83 -6.39
N LEU A 64 3.50 -10.69 -7.08
CA LEU A 64 3.34 -10.63 -8.53
C LEU A 64 4.64 -11.11 -9.20
N ARG A 65 4.79 -12.42 -9.42
CA ARG A 65 6.00 -13.04 -10.01
C ARG A 65 5.89 -13.33 -11.52
N ARG A 66 4.83 -12.90 -12.20
CA ARG A 66 4.62 -13.29 -13.61
C ARG A 66 5.61 -12.61 -14.56
N SER A 67 6.26 -13.44 -15.39
CA SER A 67 7.17 -13.10 -16.49
C SER A 67 6.79 -11.79 -17.17
N GLY A 68 7.66 -10.78 -17.02
CA GLY A 68 7.57 -9.52 -17.75
C GLY A 68 6.64 -8.46 -17.18
N THR A 69 5.93 -8.72 -16.07
CA THR A 69 4.97 -7.77 -15.48
C THR A 69 5.45 -7.11 -14.19
N GLY A 70 6.75 -7.05 -13.94
CA GLY A 70 7.35 -6.39 -12.77
C GLY A 70 7.01 -7.09 -11.45
N GLU A 71 8.04 -7.45 -10.72
CA GLU A 71 7.88 -8.00 -9.37
C GLU A 71 7.23 -6.94 -8.47
N GLY A 72 6.23 -7.34 -7.69
CA GLY A 72 5.54 -6.47 -6.76
C GLY A 72 4.84 -7.23 -5.65
N LEU A 73 4.67 -6.57 -4.51
CA LEU A 73 4.06 -7.15 -3.32
C LEU A 73 2.62 -6.63 -3.19
N LEU A 74 1.64 -7.53 -3.36
CA LEU A 74 0.22 -7.21 -3.41
C LEU A 74 -0.45 -7.53 -2.07
N GLY A 75 -1.09 -6.53 -1.48
CA GLY A 75 -1.80 -6.63 -0.21
C GLY A 75 -3.00 -5.70 -0.17
N GLY A 76 -3.52 -5.46 1.04
CA GLY A 76 -4.64 -4.54 1.28
C GLY A 76 -6.02 -5.19 1.37
N ASP A 77 -6.10 -6.52 1.37
CA ASP A 77 -7.29 -7.26 1.80
C ASP A 77 -7.35 -7.32 3.33
N TYR A 78 -7.73 -6.21 3.96
CA TYR A 78 -7.89 -6.13 5.42
C TYR A 78 -9.04 -7.00 5.95
N GLU A 79 -9.90 -7.52 5.07
CA GLU A 79 -11.02 -8.40 5.43
C GLU A 79 -10.60 -9.89 5.47
N GLY A 80 -9.36 -10.22 5.10
CA GLY A 80 -8.85 -11.59 5.14
C GLY A 80 -9.51 -12.53 4.14
N LYS A 81 -10.10 -12.02 3.05
CA LYS A 81 -10.87 -12.80 2.06
C LYS A 81 -9.99 -13.37 0.94
N ALA A 82 -8.74 -13.73 1.25
CA ALA A 82 -7.78 -14.34 0.32
C ALA A 82 -7.62 -13.59 -1.01
N GLY A 83 -7.53 -12.26 -0.96
CA GLY A 83 -7.39 -11.37 -2.12
C GLY A 83 -8.71 -11.03 -2.80
N LYS A 84 -9.86 -11.37 -2.20
CA LYS A 84 -11.20 -11.02 -2.70
C LYS A 84 -11.90 -9.93 -1.89
N GLY A 85 -11.24 -9.42 -0.84
CA GLY A 85 -11.75 -8.32 -0.02
C GLY A 85 -10.87 -7.08 -0.11
N GLY A 86 -11.08 -6.18 0.84
CA GLY A 86 -10.49 -4.85 0.86
C GLY A 86 -11.40 -3.85 0.18
N ALA A 87 -12.67 -3.78 0.59
CA ALA A 87 -13.61 -2.80 0.06
C ALA A 87 -13.18 -1.35 0.37
N ALA A 88 -13.75 -0.39 -0.36
CA ALA A 88 -13.60 1.02 -0.01
C ALA A 88 -14.27 1.32 1.33
N ILE A 89 -13.61 2.12 2.17
CA ILE A 89 -14.13 2.54 3.49
C ILE A 89 -14.84 3.89 3.44
N PHE A 90 -14.74 4.60 2.31
CA PHE A 90 -15.53 5.78 1.97
C PHE A 90 -15.70 5.90 0.45
N GLY A 91 -16.64 6.74 0.00
CA GLY A 91 -16.91 6.98 -1.42
C GLY A 91 -15.77 7.72 -2.13
N GLY A 92 -15.72 7.62 -3.46
CA GLY A 92 -14.74 8.34 -4.30
C GLY A 92 -13.45 7.57 -4.63
N VAL A 93 -13.21 6.39 -4.02
CA VAL A 93 -11.99 5.59 -4.23
C VAL A 93 -12.01 4.73 -5.52
N GLN A 94 -12.68 5.22 -6.57
CA GLN A 94 -12.83 4.54 -7.87
C GLN A 94 -11.77 4.97 -8.90
N GLY A 95 -10.92 5.94 -8.56
CA GLY A 95 -9.72 6.29 -9.32
C GLY A 95 -9.94 7.20 -10.53
N GLU A 96 -11.04 7.94 -10.59
CA GLU A 96 -11.31 8.93 -11.65
C GLU A 96 -10.25 10.04 -11.74
N GLU A 97 -9.63 10.34 -10.61
CA GLU A 97 -8.54 11.31 -10.41
C GLU A 97 -7.13 10.73 -10.60
N GLU A 98 -7.00 9.40 -10.76
CA GLU A 98 -5.71 8.74 -10.86
C GLU A 98 -5.14 8.85 -12.28
N VAL A 99 -3.89 9.30 -12.37
CA VAL A 99 -3.19 9.42 -13.66
C VAL A 99 -2.25 8.24 -13.86
N ALA A 100 -2.38 7.57 -15.00
CA ALA A 100 -1.48 6.50 -15.40
C ALA A 100 -0.05 7.04 -15.60
N LYS A 101 0.94 6.39 -14.99
CA LYS A 101 2.38 6.70 -15.13
C LYS A 101 3.15 5.45 -15.52
N ARG A 102 4.33 5.62 -16.11
CA ARG A 102 5.25 4.51 -16.36
C ARG A 102 5.55 3.77 -15.06
N CYS A 103 5.50 2.44 -15.09
CA CYS A 103 5.78 1.61 -13.94
C CYS A 103 7.26 1.68 -13.53
N GLU A 104 7.52 2.15 -12.31
CA GLU A 104 8.87 2.27 -11.75
C GLU A 104 8.98 1.61 -10.38
N ARG A 105 10.19 1.18 -10.02
CA ARG A 105 10.52 0.65 -8.70
C ARG A 105 10.16 1.66 -7.60
N GLY A 106 9.62 1.12 -6.50
CA GLY A 106 9.21 1.85 -5.32
C GLY A 106 7.85 2.55 -5.45
N MET A 107 7.18 2.51 -6.60
CA MET A 107 5.82 3.02 -6.71
C MET A 107 4.85 2.17 -5.88
N VAL A 108 3.95 2.84 -5.15
CA VAL A 108 2.80 2.22 -4.50
C VAL A 108 1.57 2.53 -5.36
N VAL A 109 0.96 1.48 -5.90
CA VAL A 109 -0.02 1.56 -6.98
C VAL A 109 -1.31 0.85 -6.59
N ARG A 110 -2.41 1.21 -7.26
CA ARG A 110 -3.68 0.49 -7.15
C ARG A 110 -3.49 -1.01 -7.42
N GLY A 111 -4.00 -1.85 -6.51
CA GLY A 111 -3.91 -3.32 -6.62
C GLY A 111 -5.03 -3.95 -7.44
N SER A 112 -6.24 -3.38 -7.39
CA SER A 112 -7.41 -3.86 -8.13
C SER A 112 -8.25 -2.69 -8.66
N PRO A 113 -8.85 -2.80 -9.86
CA PRO A 113 -9.80 -1.80 -10.37
C PRO A 113 -11.21 -1.98 -9.80
N ARG A 114 -11.47 -3.02 -9.00
CA ARG A 114 -12.82 -3.37 -8.52
C ARG A 114 -13.14 -2.68 -7.19
N ALA A 115 -14.38 -2.21 -7.04
CA ALA A 115 -14.82 -1.46 -5.87
C ALA A 115 -14.74 -2.29 -4.56
N GLU A 116 -15.03 -3.58 -4.62
CA GLU A 116 -14.94 -4.52 -3.51
C GLU A 116 -13.49 -4.87 -3.10
N MET A 117 -12.50 -4.37 -3.83
CA MET A 117 -11.07 -4.56 -3.61
C MET A 117 -10.30 -3.22 -3.67
N ALA A 118 -10.99 -2.10 -3.47
CA ALA A 118 -10.43 -0.76 -3.62
C ALA A 118 -9.31 -0.43 -2.61
N ALA A 119 -9.23 -1.11 -1.47
CA ALA A 119 -8.13 -0.98 -0.52
C ALA A 119 -6.87 -1.76 -0.95
N GLN A 120 -6.97 -2.67 -1.93
CA GLN A 120 -5.82 -3.41 -2.39
C GLN A 120 -4.80 -2.49 -3.08
N PHE A 121 -3.53 -2.75 -2.78
CA PHE A 121 -2.39 -2.00 -3.30
C PHE A 121 -1.25 -2.94 -3.63
N CYS A 122 -0.38 -2.49 -4.54
CA CYS A 122 0.85 -3.18 -4.88
C CYS A 122 2.04 -2.24 -4.68
N ILE A 123 3.10 -2.73 -4.03
CA ILE A 123 4.40 -2.06 -3.99
C ILE A 123 5.28 -2.64 -5.09
N MET A 124 5.68 -1.83 -6.06
CA MET A 124 6.52 -2.27 -7.18
C MET A 124 7.98 -2.43 -6.73
N VAL A 125 8.57 -3.62 -6.89
CA VAL A 125 9.99 -3.86 -6.53
C VAL A 125 10.95 -3.76 -7.71
N ARG A 126 10.44 -3.70 -8.94
CA ARG A 126 11.22 -3.46 -10.15
C ARG A 126 10.51 -2.51 -11.11
N ASP A 127 11.28 -1.90 -12.00
CA ASP A 127 10.72 -1.19 -13.14
C ASP A 127 9.91 -2.14 -14.03
N GLY A 128 8.82 -1.63 -14.60
CA GLY A 128 8.07 -2.36 -15.61
C GLY A 128 8.70 -2.23 -17.00
N PRO A 129 8.22 -3.00 -17.98
CA PRO A 129 8.52 -2.74 -19.40
C PRO A 129 8.20 -1.30 -19.79
N ARG A 130 8.87 -0.76 -20.82
CA ARG A 130 8.74 0.66 -21.22
C ARG A 130 7.30 1.11 -21.48
N ASN A 131 6.45 0.22 -22.00
CA ASN A 131 5.05 0.49 -22.33
C ASN A 131 4.08 0.19 -21.17
N ARG A 132 4.57 -0.29 -20.03
CA ARG A 132 3.72 -0.60 -18.89
C ARG A 132 3.43 0.66 -18.09
N THR A 133 2.14 0.95 -17.95
CA THR A 133 1.65 2.00 -17.06
C THR A 133 0.92 1.41 -15.86
N VAL A 134 0.93 2.16 -14.77
CA VAL A 134 0.28 1.86 -13.49
C VAL A 134 -0.33 3.15 -12.95
N PHE A 135 -1.19 3.04 -11.93
CA PHE A 135 -1.84 4.18 -11.29
C PHE A 135 -1.25 4.36 -9.88
N PRO A 136 -0.12 5.10 -9.75
CA PRO A 136 0.51 5.33 -8.47
C PRO A 136 -0.29 6.34 -7.64
N PHE A 137 -0.32 6.10 -6.34
CA PHE A 137 -0.83 7.03 -5.34
C PHE A 137 0.16 7.31 -4.22
N GLY A 138 1.34 6.67 -4.27
CA GLY A 138 2.42 6.89 -3.33
C GLY A 138 3.74 6.30 -3.82
N ARG A 139 4.80 6.47 -3.02
CA ARG A 139 6.13 5.93 -3.29
C ARG A 139 6.82 5.55 -1.98
N VAL A 140 7.52 4.43 -1.97
CA VAL A 140 8.40 4.01 -0.87
C VAL A 140 9.53 5.04 -0.73
N SER A 141 9.60 5.69 0.42
CA SER A 141 10.64 6.66 0.78
C SER A 141 11.83 5.99 1.49
N LYS A 142 11.57 4.96 2.32
CA LYS A 142 12.58 4.17 3.04
C LYS A 142 12.13 2.71 3.17
N GLY A 143 13.09 1.80 3.36
CA GLY A 143 12.79 0.38 3.59
C GLY A 143 12.51 -0.43 2.33
N MET A 144 12.99 0.00 1.16
CA MET A 144 12.80 -0.74 -0.09
C MET A 144 13.40 -2.15 -0.05
N SER A 145 14.52 -2.34 0.67
CA SER A 145 15.14 -3.65 0.90
C SER A 145 14.23 -4.61 1.67
N VAL A 146 13.38 -4.10 2.58
CA VAL A 146 12.40 -4.90 3.33
C VAL A 146 11.32 -5.43 2.39
N VAL A 147 10.86 -4.62 1.43
CA VAL A 147 9.89 -5.05 0.42
C VAL A 147 10.49 -6.10 -0.51
N GLU A 148 11.74 -5.90 -0.92
CA GLU A 148 12.47 -6.86 -1.76
C GLU A 148 12.66 -8.20 -1.04
N GLU A 149 13.03 -8.16 0.25
CA GLU A 149 13.12 -9.35 1.08
C GLU A 149 11.76 -10.05 1.22
N ALA A 150 10.69 -9.31 1.51
CA ALA A 150 9.33 -9.85 1.60
C ALA A 150 8.90 -10.58 0.30
N CYS A 151 9.29 -10.08 -0.88
CA CYS A 151 9.01 -10.75 -2.15
C CYS A 151 9.74 -12.10 -2.32
N THR A 152 10.78 -12.39 -1.54
CA THR A 152 11.44 -13.70 -1.53
C THR A 152 10.67 -14.75 -0.74
N ARG A 153 9.78 -14.32 0.16
CA ARG A 153 8.98 -15.18 1.03
C ARG A 153 7.67 -15.61 0.34
N PRO A 154 7.02 -16.69 0.81
CA PRO A 154 5.67 -17.05 0.37
C PRO A 154 4.67 -15.93 0.70
N ALA A 155 3.80 -15.57 -0.25
CA ALA A 155 2.91 -14.41 -0.05
C ALA A 155 2.06 -14.52 1.23
N LEU A 156 1.41 -15.67 1.43
CA LEU A 156 0.46 -15.89 2.54
C LEU A 156 1.10 -15.91 3.94
N THR A 157 2.43 -15.82 4.05
CA THR A 157 3.13 -15.79 5.34
C THR A 157 3.61 -14.38 5.70
N VAL A 158 3.73 -13.49 4.70
CA VAL A 158 4.10 -12.09 4.92
C VAL A 158 2.87 -11.28 5.30
N GLY A 159 2.98 -10.54 6.41
CA GLY A 159 1.92 -9.67 6.91
C GLY A 159 2.43 -8.30 7.37
N VAL A 160 1.47 -7.46 7.73
CA VAL A 160 1.69 -6.17 8.38
C VAL A 160 1.47 -6.34 9.88
N LEU A 161 2.54 -6.25 10.67
CA LEU A 161 2.49 -6.39 12.12
C LEU A 161 1.90 -5.12 12.75
N GLU A 162 2.45 -3.98 12.36
CA GLU A 162 2.02 -2.64 12.79
C GLU A 162 2.01 -1.71 11.59
N CYS A 163 1.16 -0.70 11.62
CA CYS A 163 1.17 0.37 10.65
C CYS A 163 0.67 1.67 11.28
N GLY A 164 0.98 2.78 10.64
CA GLY A 164 0.61 4.08 11.17
C GLY A 164 1.09 5.22 10.29
N TRP A 165 0.78 6.42 10.75
CA TRP A 165 1.28 7.65 10.16
C TRP A 165 2.60 8.06 10.82
N VAL A 166 3.40 8.81 10.08
CA VAL A 166 4.66 9.38 10.56
C VAL A 166 4.46 10.87 10.79
N LEU A 167 4.71 11.31 12.01
CA LEU A 167 4.76 12.72 12.35
C LEU A 167 5.99 13.37 11.70
N PRO A 168 5.82 14.41 10.88
CA PRO A 168 6.94 15.21 10.41
C PRO A 168 7.43 16.05 11.58
N VAL A 169 8.58 15.68 12.12
CA VAL A 169 9.31 16.45 13.12
C VAL A 169 10.22 17.49 12.48
#